data_AF-A0A9D4DCL6-F1
#
_entry.id   AF-A0A9D4DCL6-F1
#
_cell.length_a   1.000
_cell.length_b   1.000
_cell.length_c   1.000
_cell.angle_alpha   90.00
_cell.angle_beta   90.00
_cell.angle_gamma   90.00
#
_symmetry.space_group_name_H-M   'P 1'
#
loop_
_entity.id
_entity.type
_entity.pdbx_description
1 polymer ?
#
loop_
_entity_poly.entity_id
_entity_poly.type
_entity_poly.pdbx_seq_one_letter_code
_entity_poly.pdbx_strand_id
1 'polypeptide(L)'
;MYETLELLTYEVIAITGSTRASQAPFSVQVVSTLMSALAKLSSRCQDLIPRAILCLTKVSKQHSNDIVDPIDQEILLNKAHELINLLKIPNFASVILNPSPSLETDRVHEDGASLASILRTTHRLAAPSV
;
A
#
# COMPACT_ATOMS: atom_id res chain seq x y z
N MET A 1 -7.94 14.83 8.36
CA MET A 1 -7.71 13.35 8.26
C MET A 1 -6.40 13.09 7.54
N TYR A 2 -6.14 13.79 6.44
CA TYR A 2 -4.85 13.75 5.74
C TYR A 2 -3.68 14.16 6.65
N GLU A 3 -3.86 15.22 7.45
CA GLU A 3 -2.85 15.75 8.37
C GLU A 3 -2.39 14.70 9.39
N THR A 4 -3.32 13.94 9.94
CA THR A 4 -3.02 12.86 10.91
C THR A 4 -2.22 11.76 10.24
N LEU A 5 -2.56 11.39 9.01
CA LEU A 5 -1.85 10.36 8.25
C LEU A 5 -0.45 10.84 7.83
N GLU A 6 -0.33 12.10 7.40
CA GLU A 6 0.94 12.75 7.09
C GLU A 6 1.84 12.76 8.33
N LEU A 7 1.31 13.20 9.48
CA LEU A 7 2.05 13.23 10.75
C LEU A 7 2.51 11.83 11.16
N LEU A 8 1.60 10.85 11.15
CA LEU A 8 1.93 9.46 11.47
C LEU A 8 3.00 8.88 10.54
N THR A 9 2.95 9.24 9.25
CA THR A 9 3.96 8.83 8.28
C THR A 9 5.33 9.37 8.67
N TYR A 10 5.44 10.67 8.98
CA TYR A 10 6.71 11.25 9.40
C TYR A 10 7.21 10.67 10.72
N GLU A 11 6.32 10.39 11.67
CA GLU A 11 6.69 9.83 12.97
C GLU A 11 7.21 8.40 12.84
N VAL A 12 6.50 7.53 12.10
CA VAL A 12 6.95 6.15 11.82
C VAL A 12 8.33 6.17 11.14
N ILE A 13 8.53 7.05 10.17
CA ILE A 13 9.82 7.18 9.46
C ILE A 13 10.93 7.67 10.39
N ALA A 14 10.64 8.64 11.26
CA ALA A 14 11.60 9.14 12.23
C ALA A 14 12.02 8.05 13.22
N ILE A 15 11.07 7.22 13.67
CA ILE A 15 11.34 6.11 14.58
C ILE A 15 12.18 5.03 13.88
N THR A 16 11.84 4.68 12.64
CA THR A 16 12.61 3.71 11.84
C THR A 16 14.02 4.20 11.57
N GLY A 17 14.20 5.50 11.25
CA GLY A 17 15.51 6.09 11.01
C GLY A 17 16.35 6.32 12.27
N SER A 18 15.75 6.38 13.47
CA SER A 18 16.47 6.56 14.74
C SER A 18 16.86 5.24 15.41
N THR A 19 16.29 4.11 14.96
CA THR A 19 16.44 2.81 15.61
C THR A 19 17.32 1.91 14.76
N ARG A 20 18.29 1.20 15.35
CA ARG A 20 19.08 0.18 14.62
C ARG A 20 18.13 -0.80 13.92
N ALA A 21 18.44 -1.20 12.68
CA ALA A 21 17.60 -2.09 11.86
C ALA A 21 17.03 -3.31 12.62
N SER A 22 17.83 -3.93 13.51
CA SER A 22 17.42 -5.09 14.32
C SER A 22 16.36 -4.79 15.40
N GLN A 23 16.06 -3.52 15.68
CA GLN A 23 15.13 -3.07 16.72
C GLN A 23 14.02 -2.17 16.18
N ALA A 24 13.97 -1.94 14.86
CA ALA A 24 12.95 -1.08 14.28
C ALA A 24 11.55 -1.64 14.58
N PRO A 25 10.68 -0.89 15.29
CA PRO A 25 9.36 -1.39 15.69
C PRO A 25 8.37 -1.47 14.52
N PHE A 26 8.69 -0.85 13.38
CA PHE A 26 7.81 -0.77 12.21
C PHE A 26 8.48 -1.37 10.99
N SER A 27 7.76 -2.22 10.26
CA SER A 27 8.22 -2.79 8.99
C SER A 27 8.06 -1.80 7.85
N VAL A 28 8.86 -1.97 6.79
CA VAL A 28 8.71 -1.27 5.50
C VAL A 28 7.28 -1.33 4.96
N GLN A 29 6.56 -2.41 5.24
CA GLN A 29 5.17 -2.58 4.82
C GLN A 29 4.23 -1.54 5.47
N VAL A 30 4.50 -1.14 6.72
CA VAL A 30 3.71 -0.10 7.40
C VAL A 30 3.90 1.24 6.69
N VAL A 31 5.15 1.65 6.44
CA VAL A 31 5.48 2.89 5.71
C VAL A 31 4.87 2.88 4.31
N SER A 32 5.03 1.77 3.59
CA SER A 32 4.44 1.52 2.27
C SER A 32 2.91 1.68 2.27
N THR A 33 2.23 1.17 3.30
CA THR A 33 0.77 1.28 3.44
C THR A 33 0.34 2.71 3.70
N LEU A 34 1.06 3.43 4.57
CA LEU A 34 0.81 4.85 4.85
C LEU A 34 0.99 5.72 3.59
N MET A 35 2.07 5.49 2.83
CA MET A 35 2.30 6.15 1.53
C MET A 35 1.15 5.91 0.55
N SER A 36 0.69 4.66 0.44
CA SER A 36 -0.45 4.31 -0.42
C SER A 36 -1.76 4.95 0.05
N ALA A 37 -1.99 5.04 1.36
CA ALA A 37 -3.17 5.71 1.90
C ALA A 37 -3.15 7.23 1.62
N LEU A 38 -2.00 7.89 1.77
CA LEU A 38 -1.81 9.30 1.40
C LEU A 38 -2.11 9.53 -0.09
N ALA A 39 -1.55 8.69 -0.97
CA ALA A 39 -1.80 8.79 -2.41
C ALA A 39 -3.28 8.57 -2.75
N LYS A 40 -3.94 7.58 -2.14
CA LYS A 40 -5.38 7.32 -2.34
C LYS A 40 -6.24 8.50 -1.91
N LEU A 41 -5.99 9.09 -0.74
CA LEU A 41 -6.75 10.25 -0.27
C LEU A 41 -6.55 11.45 -1.19
N SER A 42 -5.31 11.73 -1.57
CA SER A 42 -4.96 12.88 -2.41
C SER A 42 -5.48 12.74 -3.84
N SER A 43 -5.68 11.51 -4.32
CA SER A 43 -6.29 11.24 -5.61
C SER A 43 -7.75 11.73 -5.70
N ARG A 44 -8.45 11.74 -4.56
CA ARG A 44 -9.85 12.18 -4.45
C ARG A 44 -9.97 13.67 -4.10
N CYS A 45 -8.91 14.26 -3.54
CA CYS A 45 -8.82 15.67 -3.14
C CYS A 45 -7.61 16.32 -3.82
N GLN A 46 -7.82 16.89 -5.00
CA GLN A 46 -6.74 17.40 -5.86
C GLN A 46 -5.93 18.55 -5.23
N ASP A 47 -6.52 19.28 -4.30
CA ASP A 47 -5.87 20.29 -3.46
C ASP A 47 -4.75 19.72 -2.58
N LEU A 48 -4.81 18.42 -2.26
CA LEU A 48 -3.81 17.72 -1.44
C LEU A 48 -2.67 17.12 -2.28
N ILE A 49 -2.78 17.06 -3.61
CA ILE A 49 -1.77 16.43 -4.49
C ILE A 49 -0.37 17.03 -4.29
N PRO A 50 -0.16 18.36 -4.33
CA PRO A 50 1.17 18.95 -4.15
C PRO A 50 1.78 18.58 -2.80
N ARG A 51 0.96 18.54 -1.75
CA ARG A 51 1.36 18.21 -0.39
C ARG A 51 1.74 16.73 -0.25
N ALA A 52 1.00 15.84 -0.92
CA ALA A 52 1.30 14.41 -0.96
C ALA A 52 2.57 14.09 -1.73
N ILE A 53 2.81 14.75 -2.86
CA ILE A 53 4.06 14.61 -3.60
C ILE A 53 5.24 15.04 -2.72
N LEU A 54 5.10 16.16 -1.99
CA LEU A 54 6.14 16.62 -1.07
C LEU A 54 6.39 15.62 0.07
N CYS A 55 5.32 15.09 0.67
CA CYS A 55 5.42 14.08 1.72
C CYS A 55 6.17 12.83 1.21
N LEU A 56 5.73 12.24 0.10
CA LEU A 56 6.36 11.06 -0.50
C LEU A 56 7.83 11.28 -0.86
N THR A 57 8.16 12.49 -1.34
CA THR A 57 9.55 12.89 -1.65
C THR A 57 10.41 13.01 -0.39
N LYS A 58 9.85 13.47 0.73
CA LYS A 58 10.56 13.52 2.01
C LYS A 58 10.79 12.12 2.56
N VAL A 59 9.78 11.26 2.49
CA VAL A 59 9.88 9.84 2.89
C VAL A 59 11.05 9.15 2.18
N SER A 60 11.14 9.29 0.85
CA SER A 60 12.21 8.65 0.08
C SER A 60 13.62 9.18 0.38
N LYS A 61 13.74 10.42 0.88
CA LYS A 61 15.02 11.05 1.24
C LYS A 61 15.46 10.81 2.67
N GLN A 62 14.53 10.61 3.62
CA GLN A 62 14.88 10.44 5.03
C GLN A 62 15.60 9.12 5.34
N HIS A 63 15.51 8.12 4.45
CA HIS A 63 16.11 6.79 4.64
C HIS A 63 17.56 6.71 4.13
N SER A 64 18.14 7.82 3.63
CA SER A 64 19.53 7.86 3.16
C SER A 64 20.58 7.92 4.27
N ASN A 65 20.16 7.93 5.54
CA ASN A 65 21.06 7.75 6.67
C ASN A 65 21.18 6.25 6.94
N ASP A 66 22.42 5.74 7.00
CA ASP A 66 23.00 4.37 7.08
C ASP A 66 22.34 3.31 8.03
N ILE A 67 21.10 3.51 8.44
CA ILE A 67 20.40 2.81 9.52
C ILE A 67 19.36 1.80 8.97
N VAL A 68 18.93 1.98 7.72
CA VAL A 68 17.94 1.14 7.04
C VAL A 68 18.64 0.22 6.03
N ASP A 69 18.15 -1.01 5.89
CA ASP A 69 18.65 -1.95 4.88
C ASP A 69 18.56 -1.31 3.48
N PRO A 70 19.63 -1.29 2.68
CA PRO A 70 19.61 -0.73 1.32
C PRO A 70 18.48 -1.31 0.45
N ILE A 71 18.09 -2.58 0.65
CA ILE A 71 16.98 -3.21 -0.08
C ILE A 71 15.65 -2.54 0.27
N ASP A 72 15.42 -2.32 1.56
CA ASP A 72 14.22 -1.68 2.09
C ASP A 72 14.11 -0.22 1.63
N GLN A 73 15.25 0.48 1.59
CA GLN A 73 15.33 1.84 1.05
C GLN A 73 14.96 1.88 -0.44
N GLU A 74 15.46 0.95 -1.24
CA GLU A 74 15.15 0.87 -2.68
C GLU A 74 13.65 0.59 -2.91
N ILE A 75 13.06 -0.32 -2.15
CA ILE A 75 11.62 -0.64 -2.21
C ILE A 75 10.78 0.62 -1.95
N LEU A 76 11.10 1.37 -0.89
CA LEU A 76 10.36 2.59 -0.54
C LEU A 76 10.56 3.69 -1.59
N LEU A 77 11.77 3.83 -2.12
CA LEU A 77 12.10 4.82 -3.15
C LEU A 77 11.35 4.54 -4.46
N ASN A 78 11.35 3.28 -4.92
CA ASN A 78 10.60 2.87 -6.12
C ASN A 78 9.10 3.13 -5.93
N LYS A 79 8.55 2.72 -4.78
CA LYS A 79 7.14 2.98 -4.47
C LYS A 79 6.80 4.46 -4.40
N ALA A 80 7.67 5.30 -3.83
CA ALA A 80 7.47 6.75 -3.81
C ALA A 80 7.39 7.32 -5.23
N HIS A 81 8.32 6.92 -6.10
CA HIS A 81 8.33 7.36 -7.50
C HIS A 81 7.06 6.93 -8.25
N GLU A 82 6.64 5.68 -8.10
CA GLU A 82 5.40 5.17 -8.70
C GLU A 82 4.19 6.00 -8.25
N LEU A 83 4.02 6.23 -6.95
CA LEU A 83 2.90 6.98 -6.41
C LEU A 83 2.94 8.46 -6.82
N ILE A 84 4.12 9.09 -6.84
CA ILE A 84 4.28 10.48 -7.30
C ILE A 84 3.91 10.58 -8.78
N ASN A 85 4.39 9.66 -9.60
CA ASN A 85 4.06 9.65 -11.04
C ASN A 85 2.57 9.44 -11.26
N LEU A 86 1.96 8.55 -10.47
CA LEU A 86 0.52 8.33 -10.51
C LEU A 86 -0.28 9.59 -10.13
N LEU A 87 0.12 10.28 -9.06
CA LEU A 87 -0.51 11.53 -8.60
C LEU A 87 -0.41 12.68 -9.61
N LYS A 88 0.60 12.66 -10.48
CA LYS A 88 0.76 13.65 -11.56
C LYS A 88 -0.19 13.41 -12.75
N ILE A 89 -0.78 12.21 -12.86
CA ILE A 89 -1.72 11.89 -13.94
C ILE A 89 -3.09 12.47 -13.57
N PRO A 90 -3.67 13.38 -14.37
CA PRO A 90 -5.01 13.89 -14.08
C PRO A 90 -6.04 12.76 -14.17
N ASN A 91 -7.03 12.77 -13.29
CA ASN A 91 -8.16 11.83 -13.26
C ASN A 91 -7.82 10.34 -13.05
N PHE A 92 -6.58 9.98 -12.67
CA PHE A 92 -6.20 8.58 -12.46
C PHE A 92 -7.07 7.88 -11.39
N ALA A 93 -7.50 8.63 -10.38
CA ALA A 93 -8.34 8.14 -9.28
C ALA A 93 -9.66 7.56 -9.80
N SER A 94 -10.29 8.24 -10.76
CA SER A 94 -11.57 7.84 -11.32
C SER A 94 -11.46 6.57 -12.17
N VAL A 95 -10.30 6.32 -12.77
CA VAL A 95 -10.05 5.16 -13.64
C VAL A 95 -9.60 3.93 -12.86
N ILE A 96 -8.73 4.10 -11.86
CA ILE A 96 -8.09 2.98 -11.15
C ILE A 96 -8.75 2.71 -9.80
N LEU A 97 -9.17 3.76 -9.07
CA LEU A 97 -9.72 3.64 -7.71
C LEU A 97 -11.24 3.60 -7.70
N ASN A 98 -11.89 3.73 -8.86
CA ASN A 98 -13.31 3.50 -9.07
C ASN A 98 -13.46 2.25 -9.94
N PRO A 99 -13.29 1.04 -9.38
CA PRO A 99 -13.72 -0.16 -10.09
C PRO A 99 -15.21 0.04 -10.39
N SER A 100 -15.59 0.04 -11.66
CA SER A 100 -17.00 0.16 -12.03
C SER A 100 -17.78 -0.99 -11.37
N PRO A 101 -18.96 -0.72 -10.78
CA PRO A 101 -19.77 -1.77 -10.13
C PRO A 101 -20.22 -2.89 -11.11
N SER A 102 -20.02 -2.69 -12.41
CA SER A 102 -20.18 -3.70 -13.44
C SER A 102 -19.14 -4.84 -13.40
N LEU A 103 -18.00 -4.68 -12.72
CA LEU A 103 -17.04 -5.78 -12.54
C LEU A 103 -17.38 -6.69 -11.35
N GLU A 104 -18.23 -6.24 -10.43
CA GLU A 104 -18.75 -7.09 -9.33
C GLU A 104 -20.07 -7.78 -9.68
N THR A 105 -20.82 -7.27 -10.68
CA THR A 105 -22.11 -7.89 -11.05
C THR A 105 -21.96 -8.99 -12.11
N ASP A 106 -20.89 -8.98 -12.92
CA ASP A 106 -20.75 -9.93 -14.04
C ASP A 106 -19.79 -11.12 -13.76
N ARG A 107 -19.16 -11.17 -12.58
CA ARG A 107 -18.35 -12.32 -12.14
C ARG A 107 -18.89 -13.04 -10.91
N VAL A 108 -20.09 -12.64 -10.44
CA VAL A 108 -20.78 -13.24 -9.29
C VAL A 108 -22.02 -14.05 -9.71
N HIS A 109 -22.15 -14.41 -11.00
CA HIS A 109 -23.27 -15.21 -11.49
C HIS A 109 -22.96 -16.61 -12.04
N GLU A 110 -21.72 -17.11 -11.96
CA GLU A 110 -21.49 -18.49 -12.41
C GLU A 110 -20.49 -19.32 -11.59
N ASP A 111 -20.23 -19.04 -10.31
CA ASP A 111 -19.36 -19.96 -9.56
C ASP A 111 -19.54 -20.06 -8.04
N GLY A 112 -20.77 -19.83 -7.55
CA GLY A 112 -21.15 -20.19 -6.18
C GLY A 112 -21.10 -21.72 -5.91
N ALA A 113 -21.04 -22.54 -6.96
CA ALA A 113 -20.93 -24.00 -6.86
C ALA A 113 -19.48 -24.52 -6.92
N SER A 114 -18.53 -23.77 -7.49
CA SER A 114 -17.16 -24.25 -7.72
C SER A 114 -16.24 -24.06 -6.51
N LEU A 115 -16.36 -22.96 -5.76
CA LEU A 115 -15.56 -22.81 -4.52
C LEU A 115 -15.98 -23.80 -3.43
N ALA A 116 -17.27 -24.11 -3.34
CA ALA A 116 -17.79 -25.13 -2.41
C ALA A 116 -17.45 -26.57 -2.85
N SER A 117 -17.22 -26.82 -4.14
CA SER A 117 -16.80 -28.14 -4.63
C SER A 117 -15.29 -28.36 -4.49
N ILE A 118 -14.46 -27.32 -4.70
CA ILE A 118 -13.00 -27.35 -4.49
C ILE A 118 -12.65 -27.51 -3.00
N LEU A 119 -13.41 -26.89 -2.09
CA LEU A 119 -13.24 -27.11 -0.64
C LEU A 119 -13.71 -28.51 -0.19
N ARG A 120 -14.69 -29.12 -0.87
CA ARG A 120 -15.11 -30.49 -0.55
C ARG A 120 -14.14 -31.56 -1.04
N THR A 121 -13.50 -31.36 -2.20
CA THR A 121 -12.51 -32.32 -2.72
C THR A 121 -11.21 -32.29 -1.92
N THR A 122 -10.79 -31.14 -1.42
CA THR A 122 -9.60 -31.03 -0.55
C THR A 122 -9.85 -31.59 0.86
N HIS A 123 -11.07 -31.51 1.40
CA HIS A 123 -11.41 -32.15 2.68
C HIS A 123 -11.47 -33.69 2.59
N ARG A 124 -11.80 -34.28 1.43
CA ARG A 124 -11.77 -35.76 1.27
C ARG A 124 -10.37 -36.34 1.03
N LEU A 125 -9.36 -35.50 0.75
CA LEU A 125 -7.97 -35.94 0.58
C LEU A 125 -7.13 -35.83 1.86
N ALA A 126 -7.65 -35.15 2.90
CA ALA A 126 -6.98 -34.94 4.19
C ALA A 126 -7.52 -35.83 5.33
N ALA A 127 -8.40 -36.79 5.03
CA ALA A 127 -8.77 -37.83 5.99
C ALA A 127 -7.82 -39.03 5.83
N PRO A 128 -6.88 -39.27 6.75
CA PRO A 128 -6.12 -40.50 6.77
C PRO A 128 -7.06 -41.66 7.12
N SER A 129 -7.28 -42.57 6.18
CA SER A 129 -7.81 -43.90 6.48
C SER A 129 -6.79 -44.65 7.33
N VAL A 130 -7.26 -45.10 8.50
CA VAL A 130 -6.72 -46.19 9.32
C VAL A 130 -6.59 -47.47 8.48
#